data_AF-T2IJC2-F1
#
_entry.id   AF-T2IJC2-F1
#
_cell.length_a   1.000
_cell.length_b   1.000
_cell.length_c   1.000
_cell.angle_alpha   90.00
_cell.angle_beta   90.00
_cell.angle_gamma   90.00
#
_symmetry.space_group_name_H-M   'P 1'
#
loop_
_entity.id
_entity.type
_entity.pdbx_description
1 polymer ?
#
loop_
_entity_poly.entity_id
_entity_poly.type
_entity_poly.pdbx_seq_one_letter_code
_entity_poly.pdbx_strand_id
1 'polypeptide(L)'
;MKKVGKLWLIGGTGDSVTIVQTIRDHSFPCLITVTTSTATNLYPTNLLSSIQTDKLDTAGIQKLCNRETVKGIIDASHPFAVNISRQAMQVARQEGIPYLRYERPLLTNNSYPIYLDSFEDLITGNYLQNKRVLLTIGCQNLCRFQLWHQQATLYTRILPKLDSLEMALKAGFPASQIIALRPPISLQLERTLWQQWGINLVVTKASGKQGGENIKVQVAQALGIPLIIIKRPLLNYPQQTEQLSDIIEFCYQCFK
;
A
#
# COMPACT_ATOMS: atom_id res chain seq x y z
N MET A 1 -20.41 27.15 19.27
CA MET A 1 -18.94 27.10 19.09
C MET A 1 -18.64 26.63 17.68
N LYS A 2 -17.88 27.38 16.86
CA LYS A 2 -17.43 26.88 15.55
C LYS A 2 -16.53 25.66 15.77
N LYS A 3 -16.84 24.54 15.12
CA LYS A 3 -16.03 23.31 15.22
C LYS A 3 -14.64 23.63 14.67
N VAL A 4 -13.59 23.36 15.46
CA VAL A 4 -12.21 23.49 14.99
C VAL A 4 -12.01 22.41 13.91
N GLY A 5 -11.62 22.84 12.70
CA GLY A 5 -11.39 21.93 11.59
C GLY A 5 -10.20 21.01 11.81
N LYS A 6 -10.07 19.96 10.99
CA LYS A 6 -9.04 18.94 11.13
C LYS A 6 -8.31 18.68 9.82
N LEU A 7 -7.07 18.19 9.90
CA LEU A 7 -6.45 17.47 8.80
C LEU A 7 -7.09 16.10 8.67
N TRP A 8 -7.18 15.58 7.44
CA TRP A 8 -7.54 14.20 7.20
C TRP A 8 -6.34 13.44 6.62
N LEU A 9 -5.85 12.45 7.36
CA LEU A 9 -4.79 11.54 6.95
C LEU A 9 -5.39 10.22 6.44
N ILE A 10 -5.19 9.93 5.15
CA ILE A 10 -5.53 8.64 4.56
C ILE A 10 -4.43 7.65 4.96
N GLY A 11 -4.76 6.72 5.85
CA GLY A 11 -3.78 5.89 6.53
C GLY A 11 -3.88 4.39 6.24
N GLY A 12 -3.12 3.63 7.03
CA GLY A 12 -3.03 2.17 6.94
C GLY A 12 -1.69 1.68 6.40
N THR A 13 -0.70 2.56 6.34
CA THR A 13 0.68 2.25 5.98
C THR A 13 1.60 2.56 7.15
N GLY A 14 2.83 2.03 7.13
CA GLY A 14 3.83 2.45 8.10
C GLY A 14 4.23 3.93 7.95
N ASP A 15 4.04 4.52 6.76
CA ASP A 15 4.30 5.96 6.55
C ASP A 15 3.27 6.79 7.30
N SER A 16 1.99 6.43 7.22
CA SER A 16 0.93 7.18 7.90
C SER A 16 1.08 7.18 9.42
N VAL A 17 1.72 6.13 10.00
CA VAL A 17 2.07 6.10 11.43
C VAL A 17 3.13 7.16 11.75
N THR A 18 4.17 7.26 10.93
CA THR A 18 5.25 8.24 11.11
C THR A 18 4.70 9.66 10.93
N ILE A 19 3.91 9.87 9.87
CA ILE A 19 3.33 11.17 9.53
C ILE A 19 2.43 11.69 10.65
N VAL A 20 1.55 10.85 11.21
CA VAL A 20 0.64 11.34 12.26
C VAL A 20 1.38 11.69 13.56
N GLN A 21 2.49 11.00 13.86
CA GLN A 21 3.34 11.38 14.99
C GLN A 21 3.92 12.77 14.77
N THR A 22 4.47 13.04 13.58
CA THR A 22 5.00 14.38 13.24
C THR A 22 3.91 15.46 13.30
N ILE A 23 2.72 15.20 12.76
CA ILE A 23 1.58 16.14 12.81
C ILE A 23 1.19 16.47 14.26
N ARG A 24 1.20 15.46 15.14
CA ARG A 24 0.90 15.62 16.56
C ARG A 24 1.96 16.41 17.31
N ASP A 25 3.23 16.17 17.01
CA ASP A 25 4.35 16.89 17.65
C ASP A 25 4.24 18.42 17.38
N HIS A 26 3.60 18.79 16.26
CA HIS A 26 3.26 20.17 15.91
C HIS A 26 1.84 20.61 16.33
N SER A 27 1.14 19.82 17.14
CA SER A 27 -0.17 20.13 17.74
C SER A 27 -1.32 20.37 16.73
N PHE A 28 -1.24 19.83 15.52
CA PHE A 28 -2.35 19.93 14.57
C PHE A 28 -3.42 18.86 14.83
N PRO A 29 -4.72 19.23 14.80
CA PRO A 29 -5.80 18.26 14.93
C PRO A 29 -5.90 17.42 13.65
N CYS A 30 -5.89 16.09 13.79
CA CYS A 30 -5.85 15.15 12.67
C CYS A 30 -6.84 14.00 12.87
N LEU A 31 -7.64 13.71 11.85
CA LEU A 31 -8.40 12.48 11.72
C LEU A 31 -7.65 11.51 10.81
N ILE A 32 -7.52 10.26 11.22
CA ILE A 32 -6.95 9.18 10.42
C ILE A 32 -8.08 8.27 9.96
N THR A 33 -8.09 7.90 8.68
CA THR A 33 -8.98 6.82 8.21
C THR A 33 -8.16 5.62 7.77
N VAL A 34 -8.60 4.43 8.16
CA VAL A 34 -8.05 3.17 7.68
C VAL A 34 -9.15 2.29 7.11
N THR A 35 -8.83 1.40 6.18
CA THR A 35 -9.84 0.56 5.53
C THR A 35 -10.21 -0.71 6.32
N THR A 36 -9.48 -1.01 7.41
CA THR A 36 -9.72 -2.22 8.21
C THR A 36 -9.34 -2.01 9.67
N SER A 37 -10.06 -2.66 10.59
CA SER A 37 -9.79 -2.64 12.04
C SER A 37 -8.36 -3.08 12.37
N THR A 38 -7.87 -4.15 11.75
CA THR A 38 -6.47 -4.58 11.98
C THR A 38 -5.39 -3.57 11.56
N ALA A 39 -5.73 -2.56 10.74
CA ALA A 39 -4.78 -1.49 10.41
C ALA A 39 -4.72 -0.42 11.50
N THR A 40 -5.69 -0.35 12.43
CA THR A 40 -5.61 0.52 13.61
C THR A 40 -4.48 0.09 14.55
N ASN A 41 -4.16 -1.21 14.60
CA ASN A 41 -3.06 -1.77 15.39
C ASN A 41 -1.68 -1.29 14.95
N LEU A 42 -1.56 -0.63 13.79
CA LEU A 42 -0.30 0.01 13.37
C LEU A 42 -0.01 1.28 14.19
N TYR A 43 -1.03 1.87 14.81
CA TYR A 43 -0.91 3.14 15.50
C TYR A 43 -0.80 2.96 17.01
N PRO A 44 -0.03 3.81 17.69
CA PRO A 44 -0.02 3.92 19.15
C PRO A 44 -1.43 4.05 19.75
N THR A 45 -1.64 3.46 20.92
CA THR A 45 -2.96 3.42 21.59
C THR A 45 -3.54 4.81 21.86
N ASN A 46 -2.69 5.81 22.11
CA ASN A 46 -3.11 7.20 22.32
C ASN A 46 -3.61 7.91 21.04
N LEU A 47 -3.56 7.27 19.86
CA LEU A 47 -4.13 7.77 18.60
C LEU A 47 -5.48 7.14 18.26
N LEU A 48 -5.91 6.10 18.97
CA LEU A 48 -7.09 5.31 18.60
C LEU A 48 -8.38 6.13 18.52
N SER A 49 -8.55 7.14 19.37
CA SER A 49 -9.69 8.06 19.34
C SER A 49 -9.76 8.93 18.07
N SER A 50 -8.64 9.05 17.36
CA SER A 50 -8.50 9.82 16.13
C SER A 50 -8.52 8.93 14.88
N ILE A 51 -8.81 7.62 15.03
CA ILE A 51 -8.85 6.68 13.90
C ILE A 51 -10.29 6.24 13.64
N GLN A 52 -10.71 6.38 12.38
CA GLN A 52 -11.94 5.81 11.88
C GLN A 52 -11.63 4.65 10.94
N THR A 53 -12.35 3.55 11.10
CA THR A 53 -12.28 2.41 10.19
C THR A 53 -13.43 2.51 9.22
N ASP A 54 -13.16 2.87 7.96
CA ASP A 54 -14.19 2.97 6.94
C ASP A 54 -13.61 2.75 5.53
N LYS A 55 -14.39 2.11 4.66
CA LYS A 55 -14.09 2.01 3.22
C LYS A 55 -14.91 3.08 2.52
N LEU A 56 -14.34 4.27 2.46
CA LEU A 56 -15.02 5.44 1.92
C LEU A 56 -15.04 5.39 0.38
N ASP A 57 -16.24 5.52 -0.18
CA ASP A 57 -16.44 5.92 -1.57
C ASP A 57 -16.46 7.45 -1.67
N THR A 58 -16.61 8.00 -2.89
CA THR A 58 -16.62 9.45 -3.12
C THR A 58 -17.65 10.18 -2.25
N ALA A 59 -18.85 9.62 -2.08
CA ALA A 59 -19.91 10.22 -1.26
C ALA A 59 -19.57 10.17 0.23
N GLY A 60 -18.98 9.07 0.70
CA GLY A 60 -18.45 8.93 2.05
C GLY A 60 -17.34 9.94 2.35
N ILE A 61 -16.44 10.18 1.39
CA ILE A 61 -15.38 11.18 1.51
C ILE A 61 -15.97 12.59 1.64
N GLN A 62 -16.94 12.97 0.81
CA GLN A 62 -17.62 14.26 0.91
C GLN A 62 -18.29 14.44 2.28
N LYS A 63 -19.04 13.44 2.74
CA LYS A 63 -19.68 13.45 4.06
C LYS A 63 -18.66 13.61 5.20
N LEU A 64 -17.53 12.90 5.11
CA LEU A 64 -16.45 13.00 6.10
C LEU A 64 -15.85 14.40 6.10
N CYS A 65 -15.53 14.96 4.93
CA CYS A 65 -14.95 16.29 4.80
C CYS A 65 -15.85 17.36 5.43
N ASN A 66 -17.16 17.28 5.15
CA ASN A 66 -18.16 18.19 5.71
C ASN A 66 -18.33 18.01 7.23
N ARG A 67 -18.48 16.76 7.69
CA ARG A 67 -18.70 16.44 9.11
C ARG A 67 -17.53 16.90 9.98
N GLU A 68 -16.31 16.72 9.52
CA GLU A 68 -15.10 17.02 10.29
C GLU A 68 -14.53 18.41 10.01
N THR A 69 -15.12 19.15 9.07
CA THR A 69 -14.60 20.44 8.61
C THR A 69 -13.14 20.30 8.20
N VAL A 70 -12.89 19.40 7.25
CA VAL A 70 -11.52 19.06 6.81
C VAL A 70 -10.85 20.29 6.19
N LYS A 71 -9.67 20.60 6.69
CA LYS A 71 -8.84 21.75 6.29
C LYS A 71 -7.77 21.39 5.27
N GLY A 72 -7.41 20.12 5.19
CA GLY A 72 -6.42 19.60 4.27
C GLY A 72 -6.41 18.07 4.28
N ILE A 73 -6.09 17.48 3.14
CA ILE A 73 -6.01 16.02 2.95
C ILE A 73 -4.55 15.64 2.76
N ILE A 74 -4.08 14.71 3.58
CA ILE A 74 -2.75 14.11 3.48
C ILE A 74 -2.96 12.66 3.05
N ASP A 75 -2.61 12.35 1.82
CA ASP A 75 -2.72 11.00 1.29
C ASP A 75 -1.41 10.24 1.55
N ALA A 76 -1.42 9.37 2.57
CA ALA A 76 -0.35 8.44 2.90
C ALA A 76 -0.74 6.98 2.61
N SER A 77 -1.71 6.77 1.70
CA SER A 77 -2.14 5.44 1.29
C SER A 77 -1.05 4.69 0.52
N HIS A 78 -1.15 3.37 0.45
CA HIS A 78 -0.18 2.57 -0.29
C HIS A 78 -0.08 3.03 -1.77
N PRO A 79 1.10 3.08 -2.43
CA PRO A 79 1.24 3.56 -3.82
C PRO A 79 0.36 2.87 -4.87
N PHE A 80 -0.16 1.68 -4.56
CA PHE A 80 -1.08 0.94 -5.42
C PHE A 80 -2.56 1.13 -5.05
N ALA A 81 -2.88 1.98 -4.05
CA ALA A 81 -4.22 2.30 -3.61
C ALA A 81 -4.83 3.42 -4.46
N VAL A 82 -4.77 3.25 -5.78
CA VAL A 82 -5.14 4.25 -6.80
C VAL A 82 -6.57 4.78 -6.61
N ASN A 83 -7.51 3.93 -6.21
CA ASN A 83 -8.92 4.30 -6.13
C ASN A 83 -9.17 5.39 -5.05
N ILE A 84 -8.64 5.19 -3.84
CA ILE A 84 -8.84 6.15 -2.75
C ILE A 84 -8.15 7.48 -3.07
N SER A 85 -6.95 7.46 -3.67
CA SER A 85 -6.28 8.67 -4.15
C SER A 85 -7.12 9.44 -5.18
N ARG A 86 -7.66 8.76 -6.19
CA ARG A 86 -8.52 9.40 -7.22
C ARG A 86 -9.77 10.02 -6.61
N GLN A 87 -10.47 9.28 -5.75
CA GLN A 87 -11.70 9.74 -5.10
C GLN A 87 -11.41 10.93 -4.16
N ALA A 88 -10.33 10.88 -3.38
CA ALA A 88 -9.94 11.96 -2.49
C ALA A 88 -9.55 13.23 -3.27
N MET A 89 -8.76 13.10 -4.34
CA MET A 89 -8.42 14.24 -5.22
C MET A 89 -9.66 14.86 -5.88
N GLN A 90 -10.61 14.03 -6.31
CA GLN A 90 -11.86 14.49 -6.89
C GLN A 90 -12.64 15.36 -5.89
N VAL A 91 -12.84 14.87 -4.66
CA VAL A 91 -13.55 15.63 -3.62
C VAL A 91 -12.77 16.87 -3.20
N ALA A 92 -11.44 16.76 -3.04
CA ALA A 92 -10.57 17.88 -2.71
C ALA A 92 -10.76 19.04 -3.69
N ARG A 93 -10.76 18.73 -4.99
CA ARG A 93 -10.98 19.71 -6.06
C ARG A 93 -12.37 20.32 -6.03
N GLN A 94 -13.41 19.51 -5.81
CA GLN A 94 -14.80 19.97 -5.77
C GLN A 94 -15.08 20.90 -4.59
N GLU A 95 -14.49 20.60 -3.43
CA GLU A 95 -14.73 21.31 -2.16
C GLU A 95 -13.67 22.41 -1.89
N GLY A 96 -12.68 22.57 -2.77
CA GLY A 96 -11.58 23.53 -2.58
C GLY A 96 -10.67 23.19 -1.40
N ILE A 97 -10.54 21.92 -1.04
CA ILE A 97 -9.70 21.45 0.07
C ILE A 97 -8.28 21.18 -0.46
N PRO A 98 -7.22 21.73 0.17
CA PRO A 98 -5.84 21.40 -0.16
C PRO A 98 -5.56 19.90 -0.05
N TYR A 99 -4.77 19.36 -0.98
CA TYR A 99 -4.43 17.94 -1.02
C TYR A 99 -2.93 17.76 -1.23
N LEU A 100 -2.30 16.95 -0.37
CA LEU A 100 -0.90 16.57 -0.46
C LEU A 100 -0.75 15.04 -0.46
N ARG A 101 -0.07 14.51 -1.48
CA ARG A 101 0.36 13.10 -1.52
C ARG A 101 1.72 12.96 -0.84
N TYR A 102 1.81 12.12 0.19
CA TYR A 102 3.11 11.58 0.60
C TYR A 102 3.37 10.29 -0.17
N GLU A 103 4.47 10.27 -0.92
CA GLU A 103 4.93 9.08 -1.59
C GLU A 103 6.40 8.82 -1.28
N ARG A 104 6.65 7.72 -0.55
CA ARG A 104 8.00 7.30 -0.17
C ARG A 104 8.91 7.15 -1.41
N PRO A 105 10.23 7.39 -1.28
CA PRO A 105 11.17 7.26 -2.39
C PRO A 105 11.13 5.88 -3.06
N LEU A 106 11.49 5.85 -4.35
CA LEU A 106 11.77 4.60 -5.04
C LEU A 106 13.08 3.99 -4.53
N LEU A 107 13.18 2.67 -4.54
CA LEU A 107 14.47 2.01 -4.39
C LEU A 107 15.16 2.04 -5.75
N THR A 108 15.92 3.10 -6.01
CA THR A 108 16.75 3.20 -7.22
C THR A 108 18.03 2.36 -7.08
N ASN A 109 18.62 1.99 -8.20
CA ASN A 109 19.97 1.38 -8.33
C ASN A 109 20.10 -0.10 -7.99
N ASN A 110 19.22 -0.95 -8.53
CA ASN A 110 19.57 -2.36 -8.69
C ASN A 110 19.23 -2.83 -10.11
N SER A 111 20.23 -3.27 -10.86
CA SER A 111 20.05 -3.85 -12.20
C SER A 111 19.50 -5.28 -12.15
N TYR A 112 19.40 -5.87 -10.96
CA TYR A 112 18.97 -7.25 -10.79
C TYR A 112 17.46 -7.48 -11.06
N PRO A 113 16.53 -6.67 -10.53
CA PRO A 113 15.11 -6.90 -10.76
C PRO A 113 14.70 -6.50 -12.18
N ILE A 114 13.74 -7.24 -12.75
CA ILE A 114 13.05 -6.86 -13.98
C ILE A 114 11.89 -5.94 -13.58
N TYR A 115 11.84 -4.75 -14.17
CA TYR A 115 10.74 -3.81 -13.93
C TYR A 115 9.72 -3.87 -15.06
N LEU A 116 8.44 -4.09 -14.72
CA LEU A 116 7.32 -4.05 -15.66
C LEU A 116 6.39 -2.90 -15.30
N ASP A 117 5.78 -2.26 -16.31
CA ASP A 117 4.90 -1.11 -16.09
C ASP A 117 3.55 -1.52 -15.49
N SER A 118 3.09 -2.74 -15.78
CA SER A 118 1.77 -3.21 -15.37
C SER A 118 1.72 -4.72 -15.09
N PHE A 119 0.61 -5.16 -14.48
CA PHE A 119 0.32 -6.59 -14.34
C PHE A 119 -0.04 -7.23 -15.69
N GLU A 120 -0.56 -6.42 -16.60
CA GLU A 120 -0.93 -6.81 -17.94
C GLU A 120 0.34 -7.20 -18.74
N ASP A 121 1.44 -6.43 -18.63
CA ASP A 121 2.74 -6.78 -19.22
C ASP A 121 3.30 -8.09 -18.67
N LEU A 122 3.11 -8.33 -17.36
CA LEU A 122 3.52 -9.58 -16.72
C LEU A 122 2.76 -10.78 -17.30
N ILE A 123 1.44 -10.63 -17.45
CA ILE A 123 0.53 -11.69 -17.89
C ILE A 123 0.70 -11.97 -19.38
N THR A 124 0.94 -10.96 -20.21
CA THR A 124 1.12 -11.14 -21.66
C THR A 124 2.54 -11.55 -22.04
N GLY A 125 3.54 -11.21 -21.21
CA GLY A 125 4.95 -11.47 -21.48
C GLY A 125 5.45 -12.89 -21.20
N ASN A 126 4.58 -13.85 -20.88
CA ASN A 126 4.91 -15.25 -20.58
C ASN A 126 5.96 -15.48 -19.47
N TYR A 127 6.22 -14.48 -18.61
CA TYR A 127 7.21 -14.56 -17.54
C TYR A 127 6.96 -15.71 -16.55
N LEU A 128 5.69 -16.11 -16.39
CA LEU A 128 5.27 -17.09 -15.40
C LEU A 128 5.35 -18.54 -15.91
N GLN A 129 5.52 -18.74 -17.22
CA GLN A 129 5.44 -20.06 -17.86
C GLN A 129 6.43 -21.06 -17.25
N ASN A 130 5.92 -22.21 -16.82
CA ASN A 130 6.69 -23.30 -16.21
C ASN A 130 7.49 -22.86 -14.95
N LYS A 131 7.05 -21.80 -14.26
CA LYS A 131 7.69 -21.30 -13.03
C LYS A 131 6.93 -21.72 -11.78
N ARG A 132 7.66 -21.69 -10.66
CA ARG A 132 7.15 -21.74 -9.29
C ARG A 132 7.22 -20.33 -8.74
N VAL A 133 6.09 -19.62 -8.84
CA VAL A 133 6.02 -18.18 -8.67
C VAL A 133 5.53 -17.84 -7.28
N LEU A 134 6.21 -16.93 -6.57
CA LEU A 134 5.66 -16.29 -5.39
C LEU A 134 5.12 -14.89 -5.73
N LEU A 135 3.80 -14.74 -5.67
CA LEU A 135 3.10 -13.48 -5.85
C LEU A 135 3.00 -12.74 -4.51
N THR A 136 3.70 -11.62 -4.37
CA THR A 136 3.69 -10.76 -3.17
C THR A 136 2.96 -9.44 -3.44
N ILE A 137 1.86 -9.53 -4.19
CA ILE A 137 1.15 -8.40 -4.81
C ILE A 137 -0.17 -8.05 -4.11
N GLY A 138 -0.53 -8.78 -3.04
CA GLY A 138 -1.77 -8.62 -2.30
C GLY A 138 -2.99 -9.27 -2.97
N CYS A 139 -4.02 -9.58 -2.17
CA CYS A 139 -5.16 -10.40 -2.58
C CYS A 139 -6.01 -9.81 -3.73
N GLN A 140 -6.08 -8.48 -3.83
CA GLN A 140 -6.92 -7.80 -4.82
C GLN A 140 -6.54 -8.06 -6.28
N ASN A 141 -5.31 -8.49 -6.55
CA ASN A 141 -4.83 -8.72 -7.91
C ASN A 141 -4.79 -10.21 -8.28
N LEU A 142 -5.13 -11.12 -7.36
CA LEU A 142 -4.96 -12.56 -7.56
C LEU A 142 -5.90 -13.14 -8.62
N CYS A 143 -7.11 -12.58 -8.76
CA CYS A 143 -8.06 -13.02 -9.80
C CYS A 143 -7.48 -12.94 -11.22
N ARG A 144 -6.53 -12.03 -11.47
CA ARG A 144 -5.85 -11.86 -12.76
C ARG A 144 -5.00 -13.07 -13.17
N PHE A 145 -4.68 -13.95 -12.23
CA PHE A 145 -3.78 -15.09 -12.42
C PHE A 145 -4.52 -16.43 -12.51
N GLN A 146 -5.87 -16.43 -12.54
CA GLN A 146 -6.66 -17.67 -12.59
C GLN A 146 -6.25 -18.61 -13.73
N LEU A 147 -6.04 -18.06 -14.93
CA LEU A 147 -5.63 -18.85 -16.12
C LEU A 147 -4.19 -19.37 -16.03
N TRP A 148 -3.36 -18.78 -15.16
CA TRP A 148 -1.96 -19.16 -15.00
C TRP A 148 -1.76 -20.40 -14.12
N HIS A 149 -2.78 -20.83 -13.35
CA HIS A 149 -2.69 -22.06 -12.56
C HIS A 149 -2.47 -23.33 -13.40
N GLN A 150 -2.78 -23.29 -14.70
CA GLN A 150 -2.54 -24.40 -15.63
C GLN A 150 -1.12 -24.40 -16.23
N GLN A 151 -0.40 -23.27 -16.13
CA GLN A 151 0.86 -23.01 -16.82
C GLN A 151 2.03 -22.78 -15.84
N ALA A 152 1.73 -22.58 -14.56
CA ALA A 152 2.68 -22.27 -13.51
C ALA A 152 2.20 -22.81 -12.15
N THR A 153 3.12 -23.04 -11.21
CA THR A 153 2.76 -23.24 -9.81
C THR A 153 2.77 -21.90 -9.09
N LEU A 154 1.62 -21.43 -8.61
CA LEU A 154 1.48 -20.09 -8.05
C LEU A 154 1.31 -20.11 -6.52
N TYR A 155 2.29 -19.57 -5.81
CA TYR A 155 2.19 -19.22 -4.41
C TYR A 155 1.76 -17.77 -4.27
N THR A 156 1.02 -17.44 -3.21
CA THR A 156 0.62 -16.06 -2.91
C THR A 156 0.86 -15.69 -1.46
N ARG A 157 1.31 -14.46 -1.23
CA ARG A 157 1.35 -13.87 0.10
C ARG A 157 0.25 -12.85 0.27
N ILE A 158 -0.56 -13.05 1.29
CA ILE A 158 -1.69 -12.20 1.67
C ILE A 158 -1.57 -11.75 3.12
N LEU A 159 -2.31 -10.69 3.48
CA LEU A 159 -2.47 -10.35 4.90
C LEU A 159 -3.27 -11.45 5.61
N PRO A 160 -3.00 -11.73 6.90
CA PRO A 160 -3.73 -12.72 7.67
C PRO A 160 -5.13 -12.20 8.04
N LYS A 161 -6.05 -12.26 7.08
CA LYS A 161 -7.45 -11.83 7.19
C LYS A 161 -8.35 -12.81 6.43
N LEU A 162 -9.56 -13.03 6.96
CA LEU A 162 -10.55 -13.91 6.33
C LEU A 162 -10.88 -13.46 4.89
N ASP A 163 -11.24 -12.18 4.68
CA ASP A 163 -11.50 -11.65 3.33
C ASP A 163 -10.34 -11.88 2.36
N SER A 164 -9.09 -11.73 2.84
CA SER A 164 -7.91 -11.93 2.00
C SER A 164 -7.73 -13.40 1.62
N LEU A 165 -8.02 -14.31 2.55
CA LEU A 165 -8.00 -15.76 2.31
C LEU A 165 -9.10 -16.17 1.35
N GLU A 166 -10.34 -15.70 1.56
CA GLU A 166 -11.46 -15.97 0.66
C GLU A 166 -11.18 -15.50 -0.77
N MET A 167 -10.62 -14.31 -0.94
CA MET A 167 -10.24 -13.81 -2.26
C MET A 167 -9.18 -14.69 -2.94
N ALA A 168 -8.19 -15.18 -2.17
CA ALA A 168 -7.15 -16.06 -2.70
C ALA A 168 -7.72 -17.43 -3.10
N LEU A 169 -8.59 -18.02 -2.27
CA LEU A 169 -9.27 -19.29 -2.58
C LEU A 169 -10.17 -19.14 -3.82
N LYS A 170 -10.96 -18.07 -3.92
CA LYS A 170 -11.78 -17.75 -5.11
C LYS A 170 -10.93 -17.52 -6.37
N ALA A 171 -9.70 -17.04 -6.21
CA ALA A 171 -8.75 -16.88 -7.31
C ALA A 171 -8.08 -18.20 -7.74
N GLY A 172 -8.39 -19.35 -7.10
CA GLY A 172 -7.89 -20.67 -7.49
C GLY A 172 -6.63 -21.11 -6.75
N PHE A 173 -6.16 -20.34 -5.75
CA PHE A 173 -5.01 -20.74 -4.94
C PHE A 173 -5.44 -21.80 -3.92
N PRO A 174 -4.84 -23.01 -3.92
CA PRO A 174 -5.09 -23.97 -2.86
C PRO A 174 -4.50 -23.47 -1.54
N ALA A 175 -5.09 -23.86 -0.40
CA ALA A 175 -4.65 -23.42 0.92
C ALA A 175 -3.15 -23.66 1.18
N SER A 176 -2.58 -24.74 0.65
CA SER A 176 -1.15 -25.08 0.75
C SER A 176 -0.20 -24.13 -0.01
N GLN A 177 -0.75 -23.27 -0.86
CA GLN A 177 -0.01 -22.27 -1.65
C GLN A 177 -0.30 -20.83 -1.18
N ILE A 178 -1.00 -20.67 -0.06
CA ILE A 178 -1.34 -19.36 0.52
C ILE A 178 -0.49 -19.11 1.77
N ILE A 179 0.19 -17.96 1.79
CA ILE A 179 1.04 -17.52 2.88
C ILE A 179 0.37 -16.32 3.54
N ALA A 180 -0.30 -16.55 4.66
CA ALA A 180 -1.00 -15.52 5.42
C ALA A 180 -0.04 -14.85 6.42
N LEU A 181 0.59 -13.75 6.02
CA LEU A 181 1.59 -13.07 6.83
C LEU A 181 1.62 -11.57 6.58
N ARG A 182 1.88 -10.77 7.62
CA ARG A 182 1.98 -9.30 7.53
C ARG A 182 3.45 -8.86 7.32
N PRO A 183 3.80 -8.20 6.21
CA PRO A 183 5.12 -7.60 6.02
C PRO A 183 5.29 -6.30 6.83
N PRO A 184 6.54 -5.82 7.03
CA PRO A 184 7.80 -6.43 6.58
C PRO A 184 8.18 -7.67 7.41
N ILE A 185 8.97 -8.58 6.82
CA ILE A 185 9.56 -9.73 7.53
C ILE A 185 11.07 -9.71 7.48
N SER A 186 11.70 -10.47 8.37
CA SER A 186 13.16 -10.60 8.35
C SER A 186 13.64 -11.22 7.03
N LEU A 187 14.85 -10.83 6.63
CA LEU A 187 15.54 -11.41 5.47
C LEU A 187 15.66 -12.93 5.59
N GLN A 188 15.95 -13.43 6.79
CA GLN A 188 16.05 -14.86 7.06
C GLN A 188 14.72 -15.57 6.81
N LEU A 189 13.60 -15.03 7.30
CA LEU A 189 12.29 -15.63 7.08
C LEU A 189 11.92 -15.59 5.60
N GLU A 190 12.10 -14.46 4.91
CA GLU A 190 11.83 -14.34 3.47
C GLU A 190 12.63 -15.38 2.68
N ARG A 191 13.93 -15.54 2.97
CA ARG A 191 14.80 -16.55 2.33
C ARG A 191 14.32 -17.98 2.58
N THR A 192 14.04 -18.34 3.83
CA THR A 192 13.60 -19.69 4.19
C THR A 192 12.29 -20.05 3.50
N LEU A 193 11.34 -19.12 3.43
CA LEU A 193 10.07 -19.32 2.74
C LEU A 193 10.27 -19.64 1.25
N TRP A 194 11.15 -18.91 0.56
CA TRP A 194 11.40 -19.14 -0.86
C TRP A 194 12.04 -20.50 -1.12
N GLN A 195 12.99 -20.90 -0.26
CA GLN A 195 13.66 -22.20 -0.33
C GLN A 195 12.68 -23.36 -0.03
N GLN A 196 11.90 -23.24 1.04
CA GLN A 196 10.94 -24.28 1.47
C GLN A 196 9.93 -24.64 0.36
N TRP A 197 9.51 -23.67 -0.44
CA TRP A 197 8.54 -23.89 -1.52
C TRP A 197 9.16 -24.05 -2.91
N GLY A 198 10.49 -24.04 -2.99
CA GLY A 198 11.22 -24.13 -4.26
C GLY A 198 10.81 -23.02 -5.23
N ILE A 199 10.66 -21.79 -4.72
CA ILE A 199 10.31 -20.63 -5.53
C ILE A 199 11.44 -20.32 -6.49
N ASN A 200 11.13 -20.11 -7.77
CA ASN A 200 12.11 -19.77 -8.81
C ASN A 200 11.76 -18.52 -9.61
N LEU A 201 10.69 -17.82 -9.21
CA LEU A 201 10.34 -16.48 -9.65
C LEU A 201 9.57 -15.78 -8.55
N VAL A 202 9.88 -14.51 -8.27
CA VAL A 202 9.10 -13.69 -7.34
C VAL A 202 8.52 -12.50 -8.10
N VAL A 203 7.24 -12.21 -7.89
CA VAL A 203 6.59 -11.02 -8.41
C VAL A 203 6.18 -10.15 -7.23
N THR A 204 6.51 -8.86 -7.29
CA THR A 204 6.15 -7.90 -6.26
C THR A 204 5.78 -6.54 -6.83
N LYS A 205 5.32 -5.66 -5.95
CA LYS A 205 5.01 -4.26 -6.23
C LYS A 205 6.17 -3.37 -5.79
N ALA A 206 6.39 -2.27 -6.51
CA ALA A 206 7.29 -1.16 -6.14
C ALA A 206 6.76 -0.43 -4.87
N SER A 207 6.75 -1.15 -3.76
CA SER A 207 6.18 -0.79 -2.47
C SER A 207 7.16 -0.04 -1.57
N GLY A 208 8.40 0.16 -2.02
CA GLY A 208 9.48 0.83 -1.29
C GLY A 208 9.95 0.05 -0.05
N LYS A 209 10.90 0.65 0.67
CA LYS A 209 11.52 0.05 1.87
C LYS A 209 10.50 -0.40 2.91
N GLN A 210 9.49 0.44 3.18
CA GLN A 210 8.47 0.16 4.19
C GLN A 210 7.51 -0.99 3.75
N GLY A 211 7.50 -1.38 2.47
CA GLY A 211 6.83 -2.59 1.97
C GLY A 211 7.73 -3.84 1.94
N GLY A 212 8.96 -3.73 2.45
CA GLY A 212 9.98 -4.79 2.42
C GLY A 212 10.48 -5.10 1.01
N GLU A 213 10.41 -4.16 0.06
CA GLU A 213 10.92 -4.33 -1.31
C GLU A 213 12.42 -4.63 -1.31
N ASN A 214 13.20 -3.89 -0.52
CA ASN A 214 14.64 -4.08 -0.34
C ASN A 214 15.01 -5.48 0.16
N ILE A 215 14.20 -6.07 1.06
CA ILE A 215 14.43 -7.42 1.58
C ILE A 215 14.28 -8.45 0.46
N LYS A 216 13.22 -8.34 -0.35
CA LYS A 216 13.01 -9.24 -1.50
C LYS A 216 14.14 -9.11 -2.52
N VAL A 217 14.60 -7.89 -2.82
CA VAL A 217 15.74 -7.66 -3.71
C VAL A 217 17.00 -8.38 -3.20
N GLN A 218 17.32 -8.24 -1.91
CA GLN A 218 18.47 -8.91 -1.30
C GLN A 218 18.37 -10.44 -1.35
N VAL A 219 17.19 -11.00 -1.03
CA VAL A 219 16.98 -12.45 -1.08
C VAL A 219 17.05 -12.98 -2.51
N ALA A 220 16.48 -12.25 -3.47
CA ALA A 220 16.51 -12.61 -4.88
C ALA A 220 17.95 -12.69 -5.40
N GLN A 221 18.77 -11.67 -5.12
CA GLN A 221 20.18 -11.68 -5.45
C GLN A 221 20.92 -12.85 -4.77
N ALA A 222 20.69 -13.06 -3.47
CA ALA A 222 21.38 -14.10 -2.71
C ALA A 222 21.04 -15.53 -3.17
N LEU A 223 19.82 -15.75 -3.67
CA LEU A 223 19.37 -17.06 -4.15
C LEU A 223 19.47 -17.24 -5.67
N GLY A 224 19.84 -16.19 -6.42
CA GLY A 224 19.83 -16.23 -7.89
C GLY A 224 18.42 -16.38 -8.47
N ILE A 225 17.38 -15.97 -7.74
CA ILE A 225 15.98 -16.09 -8.16
C ILE A 225 15.55 -14.79 -8.85
N PRO A 226 15.06 -14.83 -10.11
CA PRO A 226 14.49 -13.67 -10.78
C PRO A 226 13.42 -12.98 -9.93
N LEU A 227 13.51 -11.65 -9.86
CA LEU A 227 12.53 -10.80 -9.19
C LEU A 227 11.93 -9.83 -10.20
N ILE A 228 10.61 -9.91 -10.37
CA ILE A 228 9.85 -8.94 -11.15
C ILE A 228 9.20 -7.93 -10.20
N ILE A 229 9.41 -6.65 -10.47
CA ILE A 229 8.80 -5.55 -9.74
C ILE A 229 7.84 -4.82 -10.69
N ILE A 230 6.55 -4.82 -10.35
CA ILE A 230 5.56 -3.99 -11.02
C ILE A 230 5.74 -2.56 -10.55
N LYS A 231 5.93 -1.63 -11.49
CA LYS A 231 6.09 -0.19 -11.20
C LYS A 231 4.81 0.39 -10.60
N ARG A 232 4.96 1.52 -9.91
CA ARG A 232 3.82 2.22 -9.30
C ARG A 232 2.91 2.76 -10.41
N PRO A 233 1.59 2.68 -10.25
CA PRO A 233 0.67 3.37 -11.15
C PRO A 233 0.95 4.87 -11.16
N LEU A 234 0.96 5.48 -12.35
CA LEU A 234 1.14 6.92 -12.49
C LEU A 234 -0.20 7.64 -12.26
N LEU A 235 -0.19 8.61 -11.35
CA LEU A 235 -1.30 9.52 -11.08
C LEU A 235 -0.80 10.95 -11.08
N ASN A 236 -1.60 11.88 -11.60
CA ASN A 236 -1.31 13.30 -11.56
C ASN A 236 -1.83 13.90 -10.24
N TYR A 237 -0.98 13.87 -9.21
CA TYR A 237 -1.30 14.45 -7.90
C TYR A 237 -1.14 15.98 -7.93
N PRO A 238 -2.05 16.77 -7.31
CA PRO A 238 -1.92 18.24 -7.25
C PRO A 238 -0.61 18.70 -6.60
N GLN A 239 -0.21 18.02 -5.53
CA GLN A 239 1.04 18.21 -4.82
C GLN A 239 1.51 16.85 -4.30
N GLN A 240 2.82 16.57 -4.45
CA GLN A 240 3.43 15.34 -3.99
C GLN A 240 4.77 15.63 -3.31
N THR A 241 5.06 14.92 -2.22
CA THR A 241 6.34 14.99 -1.52
C THR A 241 6.80 13.60 -1.08
N GLU A 242 8.10 13.46 -0.88
CA GLU A 242 8.74 12.34 -0.19
C GLU A 242 9.31 12.73 1.19
N GLN A 243 9.18 14.00 1.58
CA GLN A 243 9.78 14.58 2.78
C GLN A 243 8.71 14.88 3.84
N LEU A 244 9.01 14.54 5.10
CA LEU A 244 8.10 14.83 6.21
C LEU A 244 8.02 16.33 6.54
N SER A 245 9.08 17.11 6.25
CA SER A 245 9.11 18.57 6.44
C SER A 245 8.00 19.26 5.66
N ASP A 246 7.78 18.85 4.41
CA ASP A 246 6.82 19.47 3.50
C ASP A 246 5.38 19.20 3.96
N ILE A 247 5.15 18.08 4.66
CA ILE A 247 3.86 17.78 5.27
C ILE A 247 3.56 18.79 6.37
N ILE A 248 4.54 19.14 7.19
CA ILE A 248 4.35 20.12 8.26
C ILE A 248 4.11 21.52 7.68
N GLU A 249 4.84 21.91 6.64
CA GLU A 249 4.57 23.17 5.94
C GLU A 249 3.14 23.20 5.38
N PHE A 250 2.70 22.12 4.73
CA PHE A 250 1.33 21.96 4.26
C PHE A 250 0.31 22.07 5.40
N CYS A 251 0.58 21.49 6.57
CA CYS A 251 -0.28 21.63 7.74
C CYS A 251 -0.44 23.10 8.14
N TYR A 252 0.66 23.86 8.24
CA TYR A 252 0.58 25.30 8.53
C TYR A 252 -0.24 26.06 7.50
N GLN A 253 -0.12 25.74 6.21
CA GLN A 253 -0.89 26.38 5.14
C GLN A 253 -2.41 26.12 5.29
N CYS A 254 -2.81 24.92 5.70
CA CYS A 254 -4.23 24.56 5.90
C CYS A 254 -4.93 25.27 7.07
N PHE A 255 -4.18 25.78 8.05
CA PHE A 255 -4.70 26.46 9.24
C PHE A 255 -4.44 27.97 9.28
N LYS A 256 -3.87 28.54 8.22
CA LYS A 256 -3.91 29.99 7.97
C LYS A 256 -5.32 30.44 7.65
#